data_AF-K7AVR0-F1
#
_entry.id   AF-K7AVR0-F1
#
_cell.length_a   1.000
_cell.length_b   1.000
_cell.length_c   1.000
_cell.angle_alpha   90.00
_cell.angle_beta   90.00
_cell.angle_gamma   90.00
#
_symmetry.space_group_name_H-M   'P 1'
#
loop_
_entity.id
_entity.type
_entity.pdbx_description
1 polymer ?
#
loop_
_entity_poly.entity_id
_entity_poly.type
_entity_poly.pdbx_seq_one_letter_code
_entity_poly.pdbx_strand_id
1 'polypeptide(L)'
;MAVITRYVVEHKGVEKFVTADKKEADQYDKMLDVADNLSEYIEGKGIKIEQSVLEELSIMLSKNKDSLSKLLKGITADVLLTEEKADVVDIEAKKAKKA
;
A
#
# COMPACT_ATOMS: atom_id res chain seq x y z
N MET A 1 -5.73 -28.65 22.44
CA MET A 1 -6.47 -27.40 22.17
C MET A 1 -5.51 -26.44 21.49
N ALA A 2 -5.84 -25.91 20.31
CA ALA A 2 -4.96 -24.99 19.58
C ALA A 2 -5.45 -23.55 19.79
N VAL A 3 -4.55 -22.67 20.24
CA VAL A 3 -4.79 -21.21 20.32
C VAL A 3 -4.13 -20.58 19.10
N ILE A 4 -4.88 -19.75 18.36
CA ILE A 4 -4.39 -19.06 17.16
C ILE A 4 -4.52 -17.56 17.41
N THR A 5 -3.41 -16.84 17.32
CA THR A 5 -3.38 -15.38 17.36
C THR A 5 -3.49 -14.84 15.94
N ARG A 6 -4.39 -13.89 15.71
CA ARG A 6 -4.56 -13.18 14.44
C ARG A 6 -4.56 -11.69 14.70
N TYR A 7 -3.95 -10.95 13.80
CA TYR A 7 -3.97 -9.50 13.74
C TYR A 7 -4.92 -9.10 12.61
N VAL A 8 -5.93 -8.30 12.97
CA VAL A 8 -6.92 -7.77 12.04
C VAL A 8 -6.59 -6.29 11.85
N VAL A 9 -6.44 -5.87 10.60
CA VAL A 9 -6.24 -4.47 10.22
C VAL A 9 -7.54 -3.96 9.63
N GLU A 10 -8.12 -3.00 10.33
CA GLU A 10 -9.37 -2.33 9.95
C GLU A 10 -9.06 -0.96 9.34
N HIS A 11 -9.78 -0.61 8.28
CA HIS A 11 -9.70 0.71 7.67
C HIS A 11 -11.12 1.28 7.53
N LYS A 12 -11.37 2.44 8.14
CA LYS A 12 -12.69 3.10 8.17
C LYS A 12 -13.82 2.18 8.65
N GLY A 13 -13.51 1.30 9.61
CA GLY A 13 -14.46 0.34 10.19
C GLY A 13 -14.74 -0.90 9.33
N VAL A 14 -13.96 -1.12 8.26
CA VAL A 14 -14.03 -2.33 7.43
C VAL A 14 -12.73 -3.13 7.60
N GLU A 15 -12.85 -4.42 7.90
CA GLU A 15 -11.72 -5.35 7.93
C GLU A 15 -11.08 -5.46 6.54
N LYS A 16 -9.85 -4.96 6.37
CA LYS A 16 -9.15 -4.97 5.07
C LYS A 16 -8.09 -6.08 4.99
N PHE A 17 -7.49 -6.46 6.11
CA PHE A 17 -6.42 -7.45 6.12
C PHE A 17 -6.38 -8.25 7.43
N VAL A 18 -6.17 -9.57 7.33
CA VAL A 18 -6.02 -10.45 8.50
C VAL A 18 -4.78 -11.31 8.29
N THR A 19 -3.81 -11.22 9.20
CA THR A 19 -2.61 -12.04 9.18
C THR A 19 -2.35 -12.66 10.56
N ALA A 20 -1.54 -13.71 10.61
CA ALA A 20 -1.02 -14.27 11.86
C ALA A 20 0.30 -13.61 12.29
N ASP A 21 0.92 -12.80 11.42
CA ASP A 21 2.20 -12.13 11.67
C ASP A 21 1.99 -10.66 12.07
N LYS A 22 2.55 -10.28 13.23
CA LYS A 22 2.42 -8.92 13.76
C LYS A 22 3.08 -7.88 12.84
N LYS A 23 4.23 -8.21 12.25
CA LYS A 23 4.99 -7.26 11.42
C LYS A 23 4.26 -6.94 10.13
N GLU A 24 3.66 -7.93 9.50
CA GLU A 24 2.83 -7.72 8.30
C GLU A 24 1.63 -6.83 8.61
N ALA A 25 0.98 -7.05 9.76
CA ALA A 25 -0.12 -6.20 10.21
C ALA A 25 0.35 -4.74 10.44
N ASP A 26 1.46 -4.54 11.17
CA ASP A 26 2.03 -3.21 11.42
C ASP A 26 2.46 -2.50 10.12
N GLN A 27 2.94 -3.23 9.10
CA GLN A 27 3.29 -2.67 7.80
C GLN A 27 2.06 -2.27 6.99
N TYR A 28 1.03 -3.12 6.99
CA TYR A 28 -0.22 -2.86 6.27
C TYR A 28 -0.99 -1.69 6.90
N ASP A 29 -1.01 -1.62 8.23
CA ASP A 29 -1.57 -0.49 9.00
C ASP A 29 -0.90 0.84 8.61
N LYS A 30 0.44 0.90 8.64
CA LYS A 30 1.20 2.08 8.20
C LYS A 30 0.94 2.46 6.74
N MET A 31 0.76 1.48 5.86
CA MET A 31 0.44 1.74 4.45
C MET A 31 -0.94 2.39 4.33
N LEU A 32 -1.94 1.87 5.05
CA LEU A 32 -3.29 2.42 5.08
C LEU A 32 -3.34 3.82 5.68
N ASP A 33 -2.59 4.11 6.73
CA ASP A 33 -2.45 5.46 7.28
C ASP A 33 -1.93 6.45 6.23
N VAL A 34 -0.90 6.06 5.47
CA VAL A 34 -0.34 6.92 4.42
C VAL A 34 -1.34 7.12 3.28
N ALA A 35 -2.06 6.07 2.89
CA ALA A 35 -3.13 6.16 1.91
C ALA A 35 -4.23 7.13 2.37
N ASP A 36 -4.68 7.05 3.62
CA ASP A 36 -5.71 7.94 4.14
C ASP A 36 -5.28 9.41 4.15
N ASN A 37 -4.06 9.69 4.62
CA ASN A 37 -3.51 11.04 4.59
C ASN A 37 -3.40 11.59 3.16
N LEU A 38 -3.08 10.74 2.18
CA LEU A 38 -3.04 11.13 0.76
C LEU A 38 -4.44 11.39 0.19
N SER A 39 -5.42 10.54 0.53
CA SER A 39 -6.82 10.73 0.14
C SER A 39 -7.36 12.05 0.67
N GLU A 40 -7.16 12.31 1.97
CA GLU A 40 -7.60 13.55 2.62
C GLU A 40 -6.89 14.78 2.03
N TYR A 41 -5.60 14.66 1.70
CA TYR A 41 -4.86 15.72 1.03
C TYR A 41 -5.41 16.01 -0.38
N ILE A 42 -5.73 14.98 -1.17
CA ILE A 42 -6.31 15.12 -2.51
C ILE A 42 -7.72 15.73 -2.44
N GLU A 43 -8.56 15.28 -1.50
CA GLU A 43 -9.88 15.86 -1.26
C GLU A 43 -9.79 17.32 -0.80
N GLY A 44 -8.84 17.63 0.09
CA GLY A 44 -8.57 18.99 0.57
C GLY A 44 -8.05 19.93 -0.52
N LYS A 45 -7.47 19.41 -1.61
CA LYS A 45 -7.09 20.19 -2.80
C LYS A 45 -8.28 20.50 -3.72
N GLY A 46 -9.48 20.03 -3.39
CA GLY A 46 -10.69 20.27 -4.17
C GLY A 46 -10.80 19.39 -5.41
N ILE A 47 -9.98 18.33 -5.52
CA ILE A 47 -10.06 17.36 -6.60
C ILE A 47 -11.21 16.40 -6.26
N LYS A 48 -12.36 16.59 -6.92
CA LYS A 48 -13.49 15.67 -6.80
C LYS A 48 -13.25 14.43 -7.64
N ILE A 49 -12.77 13.37 -7.00
CA ILE A 49 -12.63 12.03 -7.56
C ILE A 49 -13.68 11.13 -6.89
N GLU A 50 -14.12 10.08 -7.58
CA GLU A 50 -14.96 9.06 -7.00
C GLU A 50 -14.24 8.36 -5.83
N GLN A 51 -14.96 8.01 -4.77
CA GLN A 51 -14.37 7.52 -3.52
C GLN A 51 -13.62 6.19 -3.70
N SER A 52 -14.10 5.29 -4.56
CA SER A 52 -13.38 4.05 -4.90
C SER A 52 -12.06 4.34 -5.60
N VAL A 53 -12.05 5.32 -6.51
CA VAL A 53 -10.85 5.70 -7.28
C VAL A 53 -9.85 6.44 -6.39
N LEU A 54 -10.34 7.29 -5.49
CA LEU A 54 -9.52 7.97 -4.50
C LEU A 54 -8.84 6.96 -3.56
N GLU A 55 -9.57 5.96 -3.07
CA GLU A 55 -9.03 4.90 -2.21
C GLU A 55 -7.97 4.08 -2.97
N GLU A 56 -8.26 3.64 -4.19
CA GLU A 56 -7.30 2.90 -5.03
C GLU A 56 -6.04 3.73 -5.34
N LEU A 57 -6.22 5.00 -5.72
CA LEU A 57 -5.13 5.92 -6.01
C LEU A 57 -4.24 6.10 -4.78
N SER A 58 -4.83 6.38 -3.63
CA SER A 58 -4.09 6.58 -2.39
C SER A 58 -3.37 5.33 -1.91
N ILE A 59 -3.97 4.16 -2.07
CA ILE A 59 -3.30 2.88 -1.78
C ILE A 59 -2.11 2.68 -2.73
N MET A 60 -2.27 2.93 -4.03
CA MET A 60 -1.18 2.84 -5.00
C MET A 60 -0.03 3.81 -4.64
N LEU A 61 -0.36 5.06 -4.34
CA LEU A 61 0.61 6.06 -3.91
C LEU A 61 1.31 5.67 -2.60
N SER A 62 0.60 5.07 -1.64
CA SER A 62 1.18 4.62 -0.37
C SER A 62 2.19 3.47 -0.55
N LYS A 63 1.94 2.55 -1.49
CA LYS A 63 2.86 1.46 -1.85
C LYS A 63 4.11 2.00 -2.54
N ASN A 64 3.95 3.04 -3.34
CA ASN A 64 5.01 3.66 -4.13
C ASN A 64 5.62 4.87 -3.43
N LYS A 65 5.58 4.93 -2.09
CA LYS A 65 6.06 6.07 -1.28
C LYS A 65 7.50 6.50 -1.63
N ASP A 66 8.38 5.53 -1.88
CA ASP A 66 9.77 5.79 -2.26
C ASP A 66 9.86 6.44 -3.65
N SER A 67 9.13 5.90 -4.63
CA SER A 67 9.02 6.48 -5.98
C SER A 67 8.43 7.89 -5.94
N LEU A 68 7.39 8.11 -5.14
CA LEU A 68 6.79 9.42 -4.91
C LEU A 68 7.77 10.42 -4.30
N SER A 69 8.53 9.98 -3.29
CA SER A 69 9.54 10.83 -2.64
C SER A 69 10.64 11.24 -3.63
N LYS A 70 11.03 10.33 -4.54
CA LYS A 70 11.94 10.63 -5.65
C LYS A 70 11.31 11.60 -6.66
N LEU A 71 10.05 11.39 -7.03
CA LEU A 71 9.30 12.26 -7.95
C LEU A 71 9.23 13.70 -7.42
N LEU A 72 8.89 13.87 -6.13
CA LEU A 72 8.82 15.17 -5.46
C LEU A 72 10.19 15.86 -5.34
N LYS A 73 11.30 15.11 -5.39
CA LYS A 73 12.67 15.64 -5.43
C LYS A 73 13.10 16.10 -6.83
N GLY A 74 12.25 15.97 -7.84
CA GLY A 74 12.53 16.41 -9.22
C GLY A 74 13.05 15.30 -10.13
N ILE A 75 13.00 14.04 -9.71
CA ILE A 75 13.23 12.90 -10.61
C ILE A 75 12.00 12.75 -11.51
N THR A 76 12.23 12.59 -12.81
CA THR A 76 11.15 12.52 -13.78
C THR A 76 10.43 11.16 -13.73
N ALA A 77 9.15 11.16 -14.08
CA ALA A 77 8.34 9.95 -14.07
C ALA A 77 8.89 8.86 -15.01
N ASP A 78 9.51 9.24 -16.13
CA ASP A 78 10.13 8.29 -17.07
C ASP A 78 11.30 7.51 -16.44
N VAL A 79 12.12 8.17 -15.61
CA VAL A 79 13.23 7.54 -14.87
C VAL A 79 12.67 6.61 -13.79
N LEU A 80 11.64 7.03 -13.07
CA LEU A 80 11.02 6.21 -12.03
C LEU A 80 10.31 4.97 -12.58
N LEU A 81 9.60 5.12 -13.69
CA LEU A 81 8.92 4.00 -14.35
C LEU A 81 9.90 3.04 -15.02
N THR A 82 11.12 3.46 -15.34
CA THR A 82 12.18 2.57 -15.82
C THR A 82 12.93 1.89 -14.67
N GLU A 83 13.15 2.58 -13.54
CA GLU A 83 13.67 1.98 -12.31
C GLU A 83 12.67 1.00 -11.67
N GLU A 84 11.38 1.34 -11.55
CA GLU A 84 10.34 0.45 -11.03
C GLU A 84 10.11 -0.77 -11.93
N LYS A 85 10.30 -0.64 -13.25
CA LYS A 85 10.32 -1.81 -14.15
C LYS A 85 11.51 -2.73 -13.92
N ALA A 86 12.61 -2.22 -13.36
CA ALA A 86 13.77 -3.00 -12.95
C ALA A 86 13.65 -3.54 -11.51
N ASP A 87 12.88 -2.87 -10.65
CA ASP A 87 12.57 -3.26 -9.26
C ASP A 87 11.31 -4.14 -9.14
N VAL A 88 10.82 -4.71 -10.25
CA VAL A 88 9.93 -5.90 -10.19
C VAL A 88 10.78 -7.15 -10.00
N VAL A 89 11.55 -7.21 -8.91
CA VAL A 89 12.19 -8.46 -8.48
C VAL A 89 11.65 -8.82 -7.10
N ASP A 90 10.99 -9.97 -7.08
CA ASP A 90 10.58 -10.75 -5.91
C ASP A 90 9.44 -10.21 -5.04
N ILE A 91 8.22 -10.21 -5.60
CA ILE A 91 7.14 -10.83 -4.82
C ILE A 91 7.52 -12.32 -4.73
N GLU A 92 8.11 -12.70 -3.60
CA GLU A 92 8.36 -14.09 -3.24
C GLU A 92 7.07 -14.91 -3.37
N ALA A 93 6.86 -15.55 -4.52
CA ALA A 93 6.03 -16.73 -4.63
C ALA A 93 6.74 -17.89 -3.92
N LYS A 94 6.91 -17.80 -2.60
CA LYS A 94 7.46 -18.89 -1.81
C LYS A 94 6.38 -19.96 -1.61
N LYS A 95 6.54 -21.03 -2.38
CA LYS A 95 6.08 -22.41 -2.19
C LYS A 95 4.58 -22.70 -2.38
N ALA A 96 4.27 -23.22 -3.57
CA ALA A 96 3.50 -24.46 -3.66
C ALA A 96 4.45 -25.58 -4.15
N LYS A 97 4.96 -26.37 -3.20
CA LYS A 97 5.62 -27.66 -3.47
C LYS A 97 4.55 -28.75 -3.38
N LYS A 98 4.64 -29.73 -4.29
CA LYS A 98 3.92 -31.02 -4.42
C LYS A 98 2.58 -30.99 -5.16
N ALA A 99 2.60 -31.49 -6.39
CA ALA A 99 2.20 -32.87 -6.66
C ALA A 99 3.16 -33.46 -7.71
#